data_AF-A0AAW0ECC8-F1
#
_entry.id   AF-A0AAW0ECC8-F1
#
_cell.length_a   1.000
_cell.length_b   1.000
_cell.length_c   1.000
_cell.angle_alpha   90.00
_cell.angle_beta   90.00
_cell.angle_gamma   90.00
#
_symmetry.space_group_name_H-M   'P 1'
#
loop_
_entity.id
_entity.type
_entity.pdbx_description
1 polymer ?
#
loop_
_entity_poly.entity_id
_entity_poly.type
_entity_poly.pdbx_seq_one_letter_code
_entity_poly.pdbx_strand_id
1 'polypeptide(L)'
;MFSVRSLLTAITVSTMAMTASAARTMGFIGCSMAENVAQGYVAVGGQRMWGPYGTGGMVVQSWTDPNSSAWQLFDQQVQANGQPDAVWVQICIFSFQGVTYNEVTQLIANARQHAPNAEIYITGQPVYDNGNVCFLAGDGGPELTESLAQQAAADASQDVTYPGAFVLSDGEIEDGCHANTAGQQSLGSQAVAFFG
;
A
#
# COMPACT_ATOMS: atom_id res chain seq x y z
N MET A 1 75.20 -16.08 -8.29
CA MET A 1 74.39 -15.13 -9.06
C MET A 1 72.95 -15.61 -9.07
N PHE A 2 72.02 -14.66 -8.97
CA PHE A 2 70.71 -14.76 -8.30
C PHE A 2 69.68 -15.68 -8.98
N SER A 3 68.94 -16.44 -8.15
CA SER A 3 67.73 -17.18 -8.53
C SER A 3 66.52 -16.33 -8.15
N VAL A 4 65.73 -15.91 -9.14
CA VAL A 4 64.50 -15.13 -8.94
C VAL A 4 63.31 -16.05 -9.16
N ARG A 5 62.63 -16.42 -8.07
CA ARG A 5 61.34 -17.10 -8.11
C ARG A 5 60.26 -16.09 -8.48
N SER A 6 59.56 -16.32 -9.58
CA SER A 6 58.36 -15.57 -9.95
C SER A 6 57.19 -16.03 -9.07
N LEU A 7 56.65 -15.12 -8.26
CA LEU A 7 55.35 -15.30 -7.62
C LEU A 7 54.26 -14.88 -8.62
N LEU A 8 53.36 -15.80 -8.95
CA LEU A 8 52.08 -15.50 -9.59
C LEU A 8 51.11 -14.99 -8.51
N THR A 9 50.77 -13.70 -8.56
CA THR A 9 49.68 -13.13 -7.76
C THR A 9 48.37 -13.41 -8.47
N ALA A 10 47.54 -14.30 -7.90
CA ALA A 10 46.17 -14.47 -8.33
C ALA A 10 45.35 -13.24 -7.88
N ILE A 11 44.85 -12.46 -8.84
CA ILE A 11 43.92 -11.37 -8.59
C ILE A 11 42.52 -11.99 -8.51
N THR A 12 42.00 -12.17 -7.30
CA THR A 12 40.61 -12.51 -7.08
C THR A 12 39.77 -11.25 -7.30
N VAL A 13 39.11 -11.14 -8.44
CA VAL A 13 38.09 -10.12 -8.65
C VAL A 13 36.86 -10.55 -7.86
N SER A 14 36.71 -10.02 -6.64
CA SER A 14 35.41 -10.05 -5.97
C SER A 14 34.46 -9.16 -6.75
N THR A 15 33.56 -9.78 -7.51
CA THR A 15 32.33 -9.13 -7.94
C THR A 15 31.57 -8.76 -6.68
N MET A 16 31.65 -7.49 -6.26
CA MET A 16 30.59 -6.94 -5.43
C MET A 16 29.30 -7.14 -6.20
N ALA A 17 28.48 -8.08 -5.75
CA ALA A 17 27.07 -8.08 -6.09
C ALA A 17 26.54 -6.74 -5.59
N MET A 18 26.46 -5.77 -6.49
CA MET A 18 25.62 -4.60 -6.30
C MET A 18 24.23 -5.16 -6.02
N THR A 19 23.77 -5.08 -4.77
CA THR A 19 22.38 -5.29 -4.40
C THR A 19 21.56 -4.22 -5.10
N ALA A 20 21.23 -4.49 -6.37
CA ALA A 20 20.40 -3.63 -7.18
C ALA A 20 18.93 -3.84 -6.76
N SER A 21 18.45 -2.88 -5.98
CA SER A 21 17.07 -2.50 -5.70
C SER A 21 16.19 -3.48 -4.91
N ALA A 22 16.26 -3.37 -3.58
CA ALA A 22 15.16 -3.73 -2.67
C ALA A 22 14.04 -2.66 -2.63
N ALA A 23 14.02 -1.73 -3.60
CA ALA A 23 12.97 -0.73 -3.70
C ALA A 23 11.78 -1.29 -4.48
N ARG A 24 10.56 -0.88 -4.10
CA ARG A 24 9.28 -1.18 -4.78
C ARG A 24 8.85 -2.64 -4.68
N THR A 25 9.05 -3.29 -3.53
CA THR A 25 8.60 -4.66 -3.27
C THR A 25 7.20 -4.76 -2.67
N MET A 26 6.57 -3.64 -2.29
CA MET A 26 5.20 -3.63 -1.77
C MET A 26 4.24 -2.98 -2.78
N GLY A 27 3.24 -3.73 -3.22
CA GLY A 27 2.11 -3.20 -3.96
C GLY A 27 1.07 -2.57 -3.06
N PHE A 28 0.13 -1.82 -3.62
CA PHE A 28 -1.04 -1.37 -2.88
C PHE A 28 -2.29 -1.39 -3.76
N ILE A 29 -3.46 -1.49 -3.14
CA ILE A 29 -4.77 -1.29 -3.78
C ILE A 29 -5.63 -0.40 -2.88
N GLY A 30 -6.58 0.31 -3.48
CA GLY A 30 -7.45 1.25 -2.76
C GLY A 30 -8.00 2.32 -3.69
N CYS A 31 -8.32 3.48 -3.14
CA CYS A 31 -8.93 4.61 -3.86
C CYS A 31 -8.00 5.83 -3.91
N SER A 32 -8.55 7.03 -4.14
CA SER A 32 -7.81 8.31 -4.10
C SER A 32 -7.12 8.59 -2.76
N MET A 33 -7.65 8.07 -1.65
CA MET A 33 -6.97 8.18 -0.35
C MET A 33 -5.71 7.30 -0.29
N ALA A 34 -5.70 6.15 -0.96
CA ALA A 34 -4.52 5.30 -1.05
C ALA A 34 -3.45 5.97 -1.93
N GLU A 35 -3.88 6.65 -2.98
CA GLU A 35 -3.03 7.51 -3.80
C GLU A 35 -2.39 8.64 -2.98
N ASN A 36 -3.13 9.30 -2.08
CA ASN A 36 -2.56 10.32 -1.20
C ASN A 36 -1.48 9.74 -0.27
N VAL A 37 -1.72 8.55 0.30
CA VAL A 37 -0.71 7.85 1.12
C VAL A 37 0.52 7.49 0.28
N ALA A 38 0.33 6.92 -0.91
CA ALA A 38 1.43 6.52 -1.80
C ALA A 38 2.26 7.71 -2.29
N GLN A 39 1.61 8.81 -2.67
CA GLN A 39 2.26 10.07 -3.04
C GLN A 39 3.10 10.60 -1.87
N GLY A 40 2.49 10.66 -0.69
CA GLY A 40 3.13 11.05 0.55
C GLY A 40 4.36 10.21 0.87
N TYR A 41 4.19 8.89 0.88
CA TYR A 41 5.23 7.92 1.23
C TYR A 41 6.46 8.09 0.35
N VAL A 42 6.28 8.23 -0.96
CA VAL A 42 7.40 8.50 -1.87
C VAL A 42 8.02 9.87 -1.64
N ALA A 43 7.19 10.90 -1.41
CA ALA A 43 7.67 12.26 -1.18
C ALA A 43 8.54 12.38 0.09
N VAL A 44 8.25 11.60 1.13
CA VAL A 44 9.05 11.57 2.36
C VAL A 44 10.23 10.58 2.31
N GLY A 45 10.47 9.94 1.16
CA GLY A 45 11.64 9.09 0.92
C GLY A 45 11.43 7.60 1.17
N GLY A 46 10.19 7.15 1.38
CA GLY A 46 9.84 5.74 1.43
C GLY A 46 10.20 5.02 0.12
N GLN A 47 10.73 3.80 0.23
CA GLN A 47 11.28 3.07 -0.92
C GLN A 47 10.60 1.72 -1.20
N ARG A 48 9.89 1.14 -0.23
CA ARG A 48 9.31 -0.21 -0.32
C ARG A 48 8.01 -0.24 -1.11
N MET A 49 7.05 0.63 -0.79
CA MET A 49 5.76 0.68 -1.49
C MET A 49 5.90 1.23 -2.91
N TRP A 50 5.06 0.80 -3.85
CA TRP A 50 4.95 1.36 -5.20
C TRP A 50 4.56 2.84 -5.19
N GLY A 51 4.87 3.53 -6.30
CA GLY A 51 4.41 4.90 -6.51
C GLY A 51 2.92 4.93 -6.86
N PRO A 52 2.29 6.12 -6.80
CA PRO A 52 0.92 6.33 -7.27
C PRO A 52 0.73 5.87 -8.72
N TYR A 53 -0.38 5.23 -9.04
CA TYR A 53 -0.60 4.65 -10.38
C TYR A 53 -2.04 4.81 -10.93
N GLY A 54 -2.87 5.61 -10.28
CA GLY A 54 -4.18 6.02 -10.78
C GLY A 54 -5.35 5.22 -10.25
N THR A 55 -5.42 4.95 -8.94
CA THR A 55 -6.54 4.23 -8.30
C THR A 55 -7.70 5.13 -7.85
N GLY A 56 -7.71 6.40 -8.27
CA GLY A 56 -8.76 7.36 -7.92
C GLY A 56 -10.18 6.82 -8.15
N GLY A 57 -11.02 6.87 -7.12
CA GLY A 57 -12.40 6.41 -7.16
C GLY A 57 -12.61 4.89 -7.13
N MET A 58 -11.56 4.07 -7.03
CA MET A 58 -11.68 2.61 -6.95
C MET A 58 -11.98 2.15 -5.52
N VAL A 59 -13.26 2.07 -5.20
CA VAL A 59 -13.77 1.53 -3.92
C VAL A 59 -13.73 0.01 -3.92
N VAL A 60 -14.06 -0.64 -2.79
CA VAL A 60 -14.03 -2.10 -2.62
C VAL A 60 -14.65 -2.84 -3.82
N GLN A 61 -15.81 -2.40 -4.30
CA GLN A 61 -16.52 -3.03 -5.43
C GLN A 61 -15.75 -2.97 -6.76
N SER A 62 -14.78 -2.07 -6.93
CA SER A 62 -13.89 -2.06 -8.09
C SER A 62 -12.90 -3.23 -8.09
N TRP A 63 -12.68 -3.85 -6.92
CA TRP A 63 -11.67 -4.89 -6.70
C TRP A 63 -12.29 -6.28 -6.45
N THR A 64 -13.62 -6.43 -6.42
CA THR A 64 -14.28 -7.72 -6.13
C THR A 64 -14.40 -8.65 -7.34
N ASP A 65 -14.30 -8.14 -8.57
CA ASP A 65 -14.06 -8.97 -9.77
C ASP A 65 -12.55 -9.05 -10.04
N PRO A 66 -11.91 -10.22 -9.97
CA PRO A 66 -10.46 -10.36 -10.22
C PRO A 66 -10.04 -10.00 -11.66
N ASN A 67 -10.99 -9.84 -12.60
CA ASN A 67 -10.68 -9.42 -13.97
C ASN A 67 -10.99 -7.93 -14.23
N SER A 68 -11.31 -7.16 -13.19
CA SER A 68 -11.69 -5.76 -13.31
C SER A 68 -10.57 -4.89 -13.88
N SER A 69 -10.92 -3.71 -14.38
CA SER A 69 -9.93 -2.72 -14.81
C SER A 69 -9.00 -2.27 -13.68
N ALA A 70 -9.44 -2.35 -12.42
CA ALA A 70 -8.62 -2.03 -11.26
C ALA A 70 -7.48 -3.05 -11.09
N TRP A 71 -7.79 -4.35 -11.20
CA TRP A 71 -6.77 -5.40 -11.18
C TRP A 71 -5.85 -5.36 -12.39
N GLN A 72 -6.36 -5.00 -13.57
CA GLN A 72 -5.51 -4.79 -14.75
C GLN A 72 -4.48 -3.67 -14.53
N LEU A 73 -4.80 -2.62 -13.78
CA LEU A 73 -3.84 -1.57 -13.41
C LEU A 73 -2.82 -2.07 -12.39
N PHE A 74 -3.25 -2.85 -11.39
CA PHE A 74 -2.33 -3.51 -10.47
C PHE A 74 -1.35 -4.44 -11.21
N ASP A 75 -1.84 -5.24 -12.14
CA ASP A 75 -1.01 -6.16 -12.94
C ASP A 75 -0.01 -5.42 -13.84
N GLN A 76 -0.34 -4.21 -14.30
CA GLN A 76 0.63 -3.35 -15.00
C GLN A 76 1.76 -2.92 -14.05
N GLN A 77 1.47 -2.65 -12.78
CA GLN A 77 2.51 -2.36 -11.79
C GLN A 77 3.35 -3.58 -11.47
N VAL A 78 2.76 -4.78 -11.42
CA VAL A 78 3.50 -6.05 -11.31
C VAL A 78 4.46 -6.23 -12.48
N GLN A 79 4.04 -5.91 -13.71
CA GLN A 79 4.91 -5.98 -14.88
C GLN A 79 6.07 -4.98 -14.82
N ALA A 80 5.84 -3.80 -14.23
CA ALA A 80 6.84 -2.74 -14.14
C ALA A 80 7.83 -2.94 -12.97
N ASN A 81 7.36 -3.45 -11.83
CA ASN A 81 8.14 -3.52 -10.58
C ASN A 81 8.51 -4.96 -10.17
N GLY A 82 7.89 -5.97 -10.79
CA GLY A 82 7.97 -7.36 -10.35
C GLY A 82 6.83 -7.74 -9.39
N GLN A 83 6.73 -9.04 -9.10
CA GLN A 83 5.79 -9.55 -8.11
C GLN A 83 6.11 -9.00 -6.71
N PRO A 84 5.15 -8.40 -6.00
CA PRO A 84 5.42 -7.84 -4.69
C PRO A 84 5.58 -8.94 -3.62
N ASP A 85 6.39 -8.66 -2.60
CA ASP A 85 6.48 -9.46 -1.37
C ASP A 85 5.42 -9.08 -0.33
N ALA A 86 4.77 -7.92 -0.52
CA ALA A 86 3.67 -7.46 0.31
C ALA A 86 2.65 -6.64 -0.48
N VAL A 87 1.39 -6.68 -0.08
CA VAL A 87 0.33 -5.81 -0.63
C VAL A 87 -0.34 -5.07 0.51
N TRP A 88 -0.39 -3.75 0.43
CA TRP A 88 -1.24 -2.94 1.30
C TRP A 88 -2.62 -2.74 0.68
N VAL A 89 -3.65 -3.15 1.42
CA VAL A 89 -5.05 -3.00 1.07
C VAL A 89 -5.65 -1.85 1.87
N GLN A 90 -6.09 -0.79 1.20
CA GLN A 90 -6.94 0.22 1.82
C GLN A 90 -8.41 -0.05 1.50
N ILE A 91 -9.21 -0.33 2.52
CA ILE A 91 -10.67 -0.49 2.38
C ILE A 91 -11.27 0.89 2.10
N CYS A 92 -11.69 1.12 0.86
CA CYS A 92 -12.31 2.37 0.43
C CYS A 92 -13.78 2.21 0.06
N ILE A 93 -14.59 3.20 0.38
CA ILE A 93 -16.02 3.22 0.08
C ILE A 93 -16.50 4.54 -0.49
N PHE A 94 -17.66 4.48 -1.14
CA PHE A 94 -18.55 5.61 -1.29
C PHE A 94 -19.82 5.36 -0.47
N SER A 95 -20.35 6.41 0.16
CA SER A 95 -21.51 6.36 1.05
C SER A 95 -22.73 5.69 0.41
N PHE A 96 -22.96 5.94 -0.88
CA PHE A 96 -24.11 5.39 -1.61
C PHE A 96 -23.97 3.89 -1.94
N GLN A 97 -22.77 3.32 -1.85
CA GLN A 97 -22.51 1.89 -2.05
C GLN A 97 -22.33 1.15 -0.72
N GLY A 98 -21.63 1.76 0.23
CA GLY A 98 -21.20 1.11 1.46
C GLY A 98 -20.22 -0.03 1.20
N VAL A 99 -20.11 -0.92 2.18
CA VAL A 99 -19.28 -2.12 2.11
C VAL A 99 -19.78 -3.16 3.11
N THR A 100 -19.61 -4.43 2.76
CA THR A 100 -19.82 -5.57 3.65
C THR A 100 -18.51 -6.30 3.92
N TYR A 101 -18.45 -7.03 5.04
CA TYR A 101 -17.29 -7.86 5.34
C TYR A 101 -17.03 -8.93 4.27
N ASN A 102 -18.07 -9.50 3.65
CA ASN A 102 -17.89 -10.46 2.55
C ASN A 102 -17.21 -9.84 1.32
N GLU A 103 -17.45 -8.57 1.02
CA GLU A 103 -16.73 -7.90 -0.07
C GLU A 103 -15.26 -7.66 0.31
N VAL A 104 -14.98 -7.39 1.58
CA VAL A 104 -13.60 -7.27 2.09
C VAL A 104 -12.86 -8.61 1.99
N THR A 105 -13.47 -9.72 2.38
CA THR A 105 -12.84 -11.05 2.25
C THR A 105 -12.64 -11.43 0.78
N GLN A 106 -13.59 -11.11 -0.11
CA GLN A 106 -13.42 -11.29 -1.55
C GLN A 106 -12.27 -10.45 -2.10
N LEU A 107 -12.15 -9.20 -1.68
CA LEU A 107 -11.07 -8.30 -2.08
C LEU A 107 -9.70 -8.82 -1.64
N ILE A 108 -9.58 -9.34 -0.40
CA ILE A 108 -8.36 -9.98 0.10
C ILE A 108 -8.03 -11.25 -0.71
N ALA A 109 -9.04 -12.08 -1.01
CA ALA A 109 -8.85 -13.28 -1.82
C ALA A 109 -8.36 -12.95 -3.24
N ASN A 110 -8.90 -11.89 -3.84
CA ASN A 110 -8.43 -11.41 -5.14
C ASN A 110 -7.00 -10.85 -5.04
N ALA A 111 -6.65 -10.12 -3.99
CA ALA A 111 -5.26 -9.70 -3.77
C ALA A 111 -4.27 -10.87 -3.75
N ARG A 112 -4.64 -11.99 -3.11
CA ARG A 112 -3.85 -13.24 -3.16
C ARG A 112 -3.76 -13.84 -4.55
N GLN A 113 -4.80 -13.73 -5.37
CA GLN A 113 -4.76 -14.24 -6.74
C GLN A 113 -3.74 -13.47 -7.59
N HIS A 114 -3.64 -12.16 -7.41
CA HIS A 114 -2.73 -11.29 -8.18
C HIS A 114 -1.31 -11.23 -7.59
N ALA A 115 -1.16 -11.48 -6.29
CA ALA A 115 0.11 -11.50 -5.57
C ALA A 115 0.20 -12.72 -4.62
N PRO A 116 0.38 -13.94 -5.16
CA PRO A 116 0.19 -15.20 -4.41
C PRO A 116 1.20 -15.46 -3.28
N ASN A 117 2.33 -14.75 -3.26
CA ASN A 117 3.35 -14.91 -2.23
C ASN A 117 3.46 -13.68 -1.31
N ALA A 118 2.58 -12.69 -1.47
CA ALA A 118 2.66 -11.45 -0.74
C ALA A 118 2.05 -11.56 0.66
N GLU A 119 2.70 -10.97 1.66
CA GLU A 119 2.04 -10.62 2.93
C GLU A 119 0.98 -9.55 2.66
N ILE A 120 -0.21 -9.67 3.24
CA ILE A 120 -1.26 -8.66 3.08
C ILE A 120 -1.38 -7.82 4.34
N TYR A 121 -1.16 -6.51 4.18
CA TYR A 121 -1.49 -5.51 5.17
C TYR A 121 -2.85 -4.91 4.83
N ILE A 122 -3.70 -4.64 5.82
CA ILE A 122 -5.02 -4.05 5.58
C ILE A 122 -5.29 -2.88 6.53
N THR A 123 -5.87 -1.80 6.01
CA THR A 123 -6.30 -0.62 6.79
C THR A 123 -7.65 -0.11 6.28
N GLY A 124 -8.33 0.72 7.07
CA GLY A 124 -9.42 1.56 6.58
C GLY A 124 -8.93 2.73 5.71
N GLN A 125 -9.87 3.49 5.15
CA GLN A 125 -9.63 4.87 4.73
C GLN A 125 -9.15 5.70 5.93
N PRO A 126 -8.34 6.77 5.74
CA PRO A 126 -7.90 7.60 6.85
C PRO A 126 -9.07 8.16 7.65
N VAL A 127 -8.97 8.08 8.97
CA VAL A 127 -9.90 8.71 9.91
C VAL A 127 -9.45 10.14 10.21
N TYR A 128 -10.35 10.96 10.75
CA TYR A 128 -10.10 12.37 11.02
C TYR A 128 -10.25 12.68 12.52
N ASP A 129 -9.21 13.28 13.11
CA ASP A 129 -9.06 13.44 14.57
C ASP A 129 -10.05 14.42 15.22
N ASN A 130 -10.77 15.23 14.43
CA ASN A 130 -11.81 16.15 14.91
C ASN A 130 -13.20 15.89 14.29
N GLY A 131 -13.46 14.68 13.81
CA GLY A 131 -14.78 14.28 13.30
C GLY A 131 -15.14 14.93 11.96
N ASN A 132 -14.15 15.32 11.15
CA ASN A 132 -14.40 15.68 9.75
C ASN A 132 -15.09 14.50 9.03
N VAL A 133 -16.14 14.81 8.27
CA VAL A 133 -16.87 13.82 7.50
C VAL A 133 -16.38 13.89 6.06
N CYS A 134 -15.69 12.84 5.60
CA CYS A 134 -15.41 12.69 4.18
C CYS A 134 -16.73 12.57 3.40
N PHE A 135 -17.06 13.59 2.61
CA PHE A 135 -18.32 13.63 1.86
C PHE A 135 -18.50 12.45 0.88
N LEU A 136 -17.40 11.84 0.44
CA LEU A 136 -17.43 10.65 -0.43
C LEU A 136 -17.84 9.40 0.35
N ALA A 137 -17.25 9.16 1.52
CA ALA A 137 -17.50 7.98 2.34
C ALA A 137 -18.76 8.10 3.19
N GLY A 138 -19.20 9.33 3.47
CA GLY A 138 -20.35 9.63 4.33
C GLY A 138 -20.00 9.59 5.81
N ASP A 139 -20.99 9.96 6.63
CA ASP A 139 -20.87 9.95 8.09
C ASP A 139 -20.62 8.53 8.61
N GLY A 140 -19.57 8.36 9.42
CA GLY A 140 -19.11 7.06 9.91
C GLY A 140 -18.44 6.15 8.88
N GLY A 141 -18.23 6.63 7.64
CA GLY A 141 -17.67 5.83 6.55
C GLY A 141 -16.22 5.38 6.82
N PRO A 142 -15.28 6.30 7.11
CA PRO A 142 -13.91 5.95 7.49
C PRO A 142 -13.84 4.99 8.67
N GLU A 143 -14.63 5.25 9.73
CA GLU A 143 -14.70 4.41 10.93
C GLU A 143 -15.21 3.00 10.62
N LEU A 144 -16.21 2.89 9.73
CA LEU A 144 -16.68 1.60 9.23
C LEU A 144 -15.54 0.84 8.53
N THR A 145 -14.83 1.47 7.60
CA THR A 145 -13.73 0.81 6.88
C THR A 145 -12.60 0.37 7.80
N GLU A 146 -12.31 1.18 8.83
CA GLU A 146 -11.33 0.88 9.85
C GLU A 146 -11.77 -0.31 10.72
N SER A 147 -13.03 -0.34 11.15
CA SER A 147 -13.59 -1.47 11.88
C SER A 147 -13.53 -2.78 11.08
N LEU A 148 -13.73 -2.72 9.76
CA LEU A 148 -13.64 -3.89 8.87
C LEU A 148 -12.22 -4.36 8.66
N ALA A 149 -11.23 -3.46 8.61
CA ALA A 149 -9.81 -3.82 8.56
C ALA A 149 -9.40 -4.55 9.84
N GLN A 150 -9.81 -4.04 11.00
CA GLN A 150 -9.58 -4.70 12.29
C GLN A 150 -10.29 -6.06 12.36
N GLN A 151 -11.54 -6.15 11.88
CA GLN A 151 -12.26 -7.41 11.79
C GLN A 151 -11.53 -8.43 10.92
N ALA A 152 -11.00 -8.02 9.76
CA ALA A 152 -10.25 -8.88 8.86
C ALA A 152 -8.96 -9.39 9.53
N ALA A 153 -8.22 -8.54 10.23
CA ALA A 153 -7.01 -8.95 10.94
C ALA A 153 -7.30 -9.85 12.17
N ALA A 154 -8.45 -9.70 12.81
CA ALA A 154 -8.89 -10.57 13.90
C ALA A 154 -9.37 -11.94 13.42
N ASP A 155 -9.78 -12.05 12.15
CA ASP A 155 -10.20 -13.30 11.52
C ASP A 155 -8.98 -14.06 11.01
N ALA A 156 -8.55 -15.06 11.77
CA ALA A 156 -7.39 -15.90 11.43
C ALA A 156 -7.52 -16.61 10.06
N SER A 157 -8.73 -16.75 9.50
CA SER A 157 -8.89 -17.30 8.14
C SER A 157 -8.46 -16.32 7.05
N GLN A 158 -8.43 -15.02 7.36
CA GLN A 158 -8.00 -14.00 6.42
C GLN A 158 -6.50 -13.82 6.37
N ASP A 159 -5.72 -14.22 7.39
CA ASP A 159 -4.24 -14.15 7.40
C ASP A 159 -3.70 -12.81 6.84
N VAL A 160 -4.12 -11.71 7.47
CA VAL A 160 -3.73 -10.33 7.13
C VAL A 160 -3.25 -9.58 8.36
N THR A 161 -2.37 -8.61 8.17
CA THR A 161 -1.81 -7.77 9.25
C THR A 161 -2.49 -6.40 9.25
N TYR A 162 -3.03 -5.97 10.39
CA TYR A 162 -3.48 -4.57 10.57
C TYR A 162 -2.36 -3.77 11.26
N PRO A 163 -1.70 -2.84 10.56
CA PRO A 163 -0.57 -2.09 11.10
C PRO A 163 -0.98 -0.94 12.04
N GLY A 164 -2.23 -0.47 11.91
CA GLY A 164 -2.71 0.75 12.55
C GLY A 164 -3.55 1.59 11.58
N ALA A 165 -4.21 2.60 12.13
CA ALA A 165 -5.06 3.50 11.36
C ALA A 165 -4.22 4.64 10.79
N PHE A 166 -4.55 5.06 9.58
CA PHE A 166 -4.11 6.34 9.06
C PHE A 166 -5.00 7.46 9.59
N VAL A 167 -4.40 8.59 9.97
CA VAL A 167 -5.10 9.72 10.59
C VAL A 167 -4.75 11.01 9.85
N LEU A 168 -5.75 11.88 9.63
CA LEU A 168 -5.60 13.21 9.03
C LEU A 168 -6.18 14.31 9.93
N SER A 169 -5.33 15.25 10.33
CA SER A 169 -5.74 16.42 11.10
C SER A 169 -6.44 17.47 10.24
N ASP A 170 -7.23 18.37 10.84
CA ASP A 170 -8.02 19.37 10.08
C ASP A 170 -7.17 20.23 9.11
N GLY A 171 -5.96 20.60 9.51
CA GLY A 171 -5.04 21.39 8.67
C GLY A 171 -4.42 20.61 7.51
N GLU A 172 -4.66 19.31 7.44
CA GLU A 172 -4.10 18.36 6.47
C GLU A 172 -5.09 18.00 5.35
N ILE A 173 -6.31 18.54 5.41
CA ILE A 173 -7.42 18.24 4.50
C ILE A 173 -7.54 19.35 3.44
N GLU A 174 -7.79 18.99 2.18
CA GLU A 174 -7.93 19.94 1.06
C GLU A 174 -9.39 20.29 0.78
N ASP A 175 -10.25 19.28 0.62
CA ASP A 175 -11.61 19.44 0.07
C ASP A 175 -12.71 18.82 0.94
N GLY A 176 -12.39 18.57 2.21
CA GLY A 176 -13.26 17.87 3.15
C GLY A 176 -13.12 16.34 3.10
N CYS A 177 -12.30 15.77 2.21
CA CYS A 177 -11.94 14.35 2.25
C CYS A 177 -10.45 14.12 1.95
N HIS A 178 -9.94 14.63 0.84
CA HIS A 178 -8.58 14.35 0.40
C HIS A 178 -7.54 15.11 1.21
N ALA A 179 -6.34 14.53 1.30
CA ALA A 179 -5.21 15.16 1.94
C ALA A 179 -4.62 16.26 1.03
N ASN A 180 -4.37 17.44 1.61
CA ASN A 180 -3.55 18.47 0.98
C ASN A 180 -2.05 18.05 1.03
N THR A 181 -1.15 18.91 0.56
CA THR A 181 0.30 18.59 0.57
C THR A 181 0.85 18.25 1.96
N ALA A 182 0.41 18.94 3.02
CA ALA A 182 0.84 18.62 4.38
C ALA A 182 0.26 17.27 4.85
N GLY A 183 -1.00 17.00 4.53
CA GLY A 183 -1.62 15.70 4.84
C GLY A 183 -0.98 14.54 4.10
N GLN A 184 -0.61 14.72 2.84
CA GLN A 184 0.16 13.70 2.11
C GLN A 184 1.50 13.42 2.81
N GLN A 185 2.23 14.46 3.28
CA GLN A 185 3.47 14.24 4.03
C GLN A 185 3.23 13.50 5.36
N SER A 186 2.15 13.82 6.08
CA SER A 186 1.75 13.16 7.32
C SER A 186 1.42 11.68 7.09
N LEU A 187 0.52 11.40 6.14
CA LEU A 187 0.14 10.05 5.73
C LEU A 187 1.36 9.25 5.23
N GLY A 188 2.25 9.88 4.47
CA GLY A 188 3.49 9.27 4.01
C GLY A 188 4.40 8.86 5.16
N SER A 189 4.53 9.71 6.17
CA SER A 189 5.34 9.44 7.37
C SER A 189 4.74 8.31 8.21
N GLN A 190 3.41 8.25 8.32
CA GLN A 190 2.70 7.13 8.95
C GLN A 190 2.94 5.82 8.17
N ALA A 191 2.90 5.86 6.84
CA ALA A 191 3.16 4.68 6.01
C ALA A 191 4.62 4.19 6.12
N VAL A 192 5.60 5.10 6.22
CA VAL A 192 7.00 4.74 6.54
C VAL A 192 7.10 4.07 7.91
N ALA A 193 6.39 4.59 8.92
CA ALA A 193 6.37 3.98 10.24
C ALA A 193 5.76 2.56 10.25
N PHE A 194 4.73 2.33 9.42
CA PHE A 194 4.09 1.02 9.30
C PHE A 194 4.88 0.01 8.47
N PHE A 195 5.48 0.46 7.35
CA PHE A 195 5.93 -0.47 6.31
C PHE A 195 7.44 -0.43 6.04
N GLY A 196 8.16 0.57 6.56
CA GLY A 196 9.57 0.85 6.26
C GLY A 196 9.74 1.70 5.02
#